data_AF-A0A4Q6FBD7-F1
#
_entry.id   AF-A0A4Q6FBD7-F1
#
_cell.length_a   1.000
_cell.length_b   1.000
_cell.length_c   1.000
_cell.angle_alpha   90.00
_cell.angle_beta   90.00
_cell.angle_gamma   90.00
#
_symmetry.space_group_name_H-M   'P 1'
#
loop_
_entity.id
_entity.type
_entity.pdbx_description
1 polymer ?
#
loop_
_entity_poly.entity_id
_entity_poly.type
_entity_poly.pdbx_seq_one_letter_code
_entity_poly.pdbx_strand_id
1 'polypeptide(L)'
;MLKDLRFLYCEVFLGGAPPMSFDLVTLIDYEAQLARDGTAAVDTLRKREGEIHSRMPSKLSDKKTALLAWIWELKLREGPWPGVSLVRGYESFVFVLFLLGFFSGVGSIQVFLRYDGTEPVNVIPIIAFYGFLQILLVLWYLLKSSVARLFRRLPGGALIALLRDLGARFLARRPHLFSTQNFDSRIQAVFLRRLKDVHSSLLLAKAWQSFQVFGLSFHLASLGTFLLMIAFNDYTFAWRTTLQLEAGLFHQIVSTLSLPFAWLSELLHPSLSLIES
;
A
#
# COMPACT_ATOMS: atom_id res chain seq x y z
N MET A 1 -13.03 -11.70 -18.99
CA MET A 1 -12.32 -11.91 -17.70
C MET A 1 -12.90 -11.10 -16.53
N LEU A 2 -14.10 -10.51 -16.63
CA LEU A 2 -14.78 -9.75 -15.54
C LEU A 2 -16.18 -10.30 -15.22
N LYS A 3 -16.61 -11.38 -15.90
CA LYS A 3 -17.85 -12.11 -15.62
C LYS A 3 -17.63 -13.37 -14.77
N ASP A 4 -16.41 -13.90 -14.75
CA ASP A 4 -16.09 -15.18 -14.10
C ASP A 4 -15.99 -15.09 -12.55
N LEU A 5 -15.76 -13.90 -12.00
CA LEU A 5 -15.73 -13.69 -10.54
C LEU A 5 -17.11 -13.64 -9.89
N ARG A 6 -18.19 -13.40 -10.67
CA ARG A 6 -19.56 -13.61 -10.16
C ARG A 6 -19.86 -15.10 -10.03
N PHE A 7 -19.29 -15.95 -10.89
CA PHE A 7 -19.50 -17.39 -10.85
C PHE A 7 -18.78 -18.07 -9.68
N LEU A 8 -17.55 -17.66 -9.34
CA LEU A 8 -16.84 -18.27 -8.21
C LEU A 8 -17.52 -18.06 -6.85
N TYR A 9 -18.20 -16.93 -6.64
CA TYR A 9 -18.97 -16.71 -5.41
C TYR A 9 -20.41 -17.25 -5.50
N CYS A 10 -21.00 -17.39 -6.69
CA CYS A 10 -22.36 -17.94 -6.83
C CYS A 10 -22.38 -19.48 -6.82
N GLU A 11 -21.33 -20.16 -7.31
CA GLU A 11 -21.22 -21.62 -7.20
C GLU A 11 -20.92 -22.09 -5.77
N VAL A 12 -20.15 -21.33 -4.98
CA VAL A 12 -19.99 -21.59 -3.53
C VAL A 12 -21.30 -21.38 -2.76
N PHE A 13 -22.23 -20.58 -3.30
CA PHE A 13 -23.55 -20.35 -2.71
C PHE A 13 -24.56 -21.49 -2.94
N LEU A 14 -24.29 -22.42 -3.86
CA LEU A 14 -25.22 -23.51 -4.23
C LEU A 14 -24.75 -24.91 -3.78
N GLY A 15 -23.61 -25.02 -3.09
CA GLY A 15 -22.99 -26.30 -2.73
C GLY A 15 -22.50 -26.40 -1.27
N GLY A 16 -23.42 -26.45 -0.31
CA GLY A 16 -23.37 -27.26 0.93
C GLY A 16 -22.22 -27.16 1.95
N ALA A 17 -21.12 -26.41 1.73
CA ALA A 17 -19.99 -26.39 2.67
C ALA A 17 -19.55 -24.95 3.04
N PRO A 18 -19.18 -24.69 4.31
CA PRO A 18 -18.67 -23.39 4.72
C PRO A 18 -17.32 -23.07 4.04
N PRO A 19 -17.04 -21.79 3.73
CA PRO A 19 -15.77 -21.38 3.14
C PRO A 19 -14.62 -21.73 4.09
N MET A 20 -13.62 -22.46 3.57
CA MET A 20 -12.52 -23.02 4.38
C MET A 20 -11.38 -22.04 4.67
N SER A 21 -11.43 -20.82 4.13
CA SER A 21 -10.38 -19.81 4.30
C SER A 21 -10.89 -18.60 5.09
N PHE A 22 -10.13 -18.21 6.11
CA PHE A 22 -10.33 -16.95 6.82
C PHE A 22 -9.57 -15.84 6.09
N ASP A 23 -10.27 -15.10 5.23
CA ASP A 23 -9.72 -14.03 4.39
C ASP A 23 -10.08 -12.63 4.91
N LEU A 24 -9.63 -11.59 4.22
CA LEU A 24 -9.89 -10.19 4.63
C LEU A 24 -11.40 -9.86 4.61
N VAL A 25 -12.15 -10.41 3.66
CA VAL A 25 -13.61 -10.25 3.60
C VAL A 25 -14.26 -10.82 4.86
N THR A 26 -13.90 -12.06 5.22
CA THR A 26 -14.42 -12.77 6.39
C THR A 26 -14.03 -12.06 7.69
N LEU A 27 -12.81 -11.54 7.79
CA LEU A 27 -12.37 -10.75 8.94
C LEU A 27 -13.21 -9.48 9.12
N ILE A 28 -13.44 -8.74 8.03
CA ILE A 28 -14.23 -7.50 8.07
C ILE A 28 -15.68 -7.81 8.45
N ASP A 29 -16.26 -8.87 7.90
CA ASP A 29 -17.62 -9.32 8.22
C ASP A 29 -17.74 -9.77 9.68
N TYR A 30 -16.72 -10.46 10.19
CA TYR A 30 -16.65 -10.86 11.59
C TYR A 30 -16.61 -9.65 12.53
N GLU A 31 -15.75 -8.66 12.28
CA GLU A 31 -15.69 -7.45 13.11
C GLU A 31 -16.97 -6.61 13.01
N ALA A 32 -17.60 -6.59 11.83
CA ALA A 32 -18.90 -5.96 11.63
C ALA A 32 -19.98 -6.63 12.48
N GLN A 33 -20.00 -7.97 12.55
CA GLN A 33 -20.92 -8.69 13.42
C GLN A 33 -20.65 -8.44 14.90
N LEU A 34 -19.39 -8.48 15.33
CA LEU A 34 -19.04 -8.20 16.73
C LEU A 34 -19.43 -6.78 17.15
N ALA A 35 -19.40 -5.81 16.22
CA ALA A 35 -19.89 -4.47 16.48
C ALA A 35 -21.42 -4.42 16.66
N ARG A 36 -22.19 -5.19 15.86
CA ARG A 36 -23.64 -5.34 16.01
C ARG A 36 -23.97 -5.96 17.37
N ASP A 37 -23.30 -7.06 17.70
CA ASP A 37 -23.52 -7.81 18.93
C ASP A 37 -23.20 -6.99 20.19
N GLY A 38 -22.19 -6.12 20.12
CA GLY A 38 -21.86 -5.21 21.21
C GLY A 38 -22.96 -4.20 21.57
N THR A 39 -23.97 -4.03 20.71
CA THR A 39 -25.12 -3.14 20.94
C THR A 39 -26.43 -3.89 21.19
N ALA A 40 -26.44 -5.22 21.07
CA ALA A 40 -27.64 -6.05 21.19
C ALA A 40 -27.91 -6.49 22.64
N ALA A 41 -29.18 -6.78 22.95
CA ALA A 41 -29.56 -7.33 24.26
C ALA A 41 -29.07 -8.77 24.43
N VAL A 42 -28.58 -9.11 25.63
CA VAL A 42 -27.98 -10.42 25.93
C VAL A 42 -28.93 -11.59 25.64
N ASP A 43 -30.23 -11.44 25.92
CA ASP A 43 -31.21 -12.50 25.66
C ASP A 43 -31.46 -12.73 24.16
N THR A 44 -31.34 -11.68 23.35
CA THR A 44 -31.43 -11.80 21.88
C THR A 44 -30.23 -12.57 21.34
N LEU A 45 -29.03 -12.27 21.86
CA LEU A 45 -27.81 -12.99 21.50
C LEU A 45 -27.92 -14.46 21.93
N ARG A 46 -28.31 -14.75 23.18
CA ARG A 46 -28.44 -16.13 23.67
C ARG A 46 -29.41 -16.96 22.83
N LYS A 47 -30.55 -16.38 22.44
CA LYS A 47 -31.53 -17.03 21.57
C LYS A 47 -30.92 -17.35 20.20
N ARG A 48 -30.28 -16.37 19.55
CA ARG A 48 -29.61 -16.56 18.26
C ARG A 48 -28.52 -17.62 18.33
N GLU A 49 -27.65 -17.56 19.34
CA GLU A 49 -26.56 -18.52 19.51
C GLU A 49 -27.09 -19.95 19.74
N GLY A 50 -28.16 -20.10 20.52
CA GLY A 50 -28.82 -21.41 20.70
C GLY A 50 -29.38 -21.97 19.40
N GLU A 51 -30.02 -21.11 18.59
CA GLU A 51 -30.51 -21.49 17.27
C GLU A 51 -29.39 -21.88 16.30
N ILE A 52 -28.28 -21.12 16.26
CA ILE A 52 -27.12 -21.44 15.41
C ILE A 52 -26.47 -22.75 15.87
N HIS A 53 -26.26 -22.91 17.17
CA HIS A 53 -25.66 -24.12 17.74
C HIS A 53 -26.46 -25.38 17.40
N SER A 54 -27.81 -25.31 17.43
CA SER A 54 -28.68 -26.44 17.09
C SER A 54 -28.57 -26.91 15.63
N ARG A 55 -28.06 -26.04 14.74
CA ARG A 55 -27.90 -26.32 13.30
C ARG A 55 -26.47 -26.65 12.90
N MET A 56 -25.51 -26.39 13.79
CA MET A 56 -24.12 -26.73 13.54
C MET A 56 -23.88 -28.23 13.66
N PRO A 57 -22.99 -28.81 12.83
CA PRO A 57 -22.55 -30.19 13.02
C PRO A 57 -21.95 -30.39 14.41
N SER A 58 -22.37 -31.44 15.12
CA SER A 58 -21.93 -31.76 16.49
C SER A 58 -20.45 -32.14 16.61
N LYS A 59 -19.71 -32.27 15.50
CA LYS A 59 -18.29 -32.65 15.44
C LYS A 59 -17.43 -31.62 14.71
N LEU A 60 -17.53 -30.34 15.06
CA LEU A 60 -16.54 -29.35 14.67
C LEU A 60 -15.35 -29.41 15.64
N SER A 61 -14.30 -30.16 15.29
CA SER A 61 -13.15 -30.40 16.18
C SER A 61 -12.19 -29.22 16.30
N ASP A 62 -12.23 -28.29 15.34
CA ASP A 62 -11.30 -27.17 15.24
C ASP A 62 -12.02 -25.82 15.44
N LYS A 63 -11.40 -24.93 16.25
CA LYS A 63 -11.93 -23.61 16.58
C LYS A 63 -12.10 -22.73 15.34
N LYS A 64 -11.17 -22.78 14.40
CA LYS A 64 -11.23 -21.99 13.16
C LYS A 64 -12.39 -22.46 12.29
N THR A 65 -12.54 -23.76 12.13
CA THR A 65 -13.65 -24.35 11.37
C THR A 65 -15.00 -24.04 12.01
N ALA A 66 -15.09 -24.07 13.34
CA ALA A 66 -16.30 -23.67 14.07
C ALA A 66 -16.66 -22.19 13.87
N LEU A 67 -15.67 -21.29 13.91
CA LEU A 67 -15.88 -19.87 13.65
C LEU A 67 -16.35 -19.62 12.22
N LEU A 68 -15.75 -20.29 11.22
CA LEU A 68 -16.13 -20.14 9.82
C LEU A 68 -17.56 -20.65 9.58
N ALA A 69 -17.94 -21.78 10.19
CA ALA A 69 -19.31 -22.28 10.16
C ALA A 69 -20.30 -21.29 10.83
N TRP A 70 -19.90 -20.64 11.92
CA TRP A 70 -20.71 -19.63 12.61
C TRP A 70 -20.95 -18.39 11.74
N ILE A 71 -19.89 -17.84 11.16
CA ILE A 71 -19.99 -16.70 10.24
C ILE A 71 -20.85 -17.06 9.02
N TRP A 72 -20.72 -18.30 8.52
CA TRP A 72 -21.53 -18.77 7.40
C TRP A 72 -23.03 -18.82 7.73
N GLU A 73 -23.40 -19.43 8.86
CA GLU A 73 -24.80 -19.48 9.31
C GLU A 73 -25.40 -18.08 9.52
N LEU A 74 -24.61 -17.15 10.04
CA LEU A 74 -25.01 -15.75 10.14
C LEU A 74 -25.20 -15.12 8.76
N LYS A 75 -24.28 -15.37 7.82
CA LYS A 75 -24.32 -14.79 6.47
C LYS A 75 -25.57 -15.15 5.69
N LEU A 76 -26.10 -16.35 5.90
CA LEU A 76 -27.33 -16.83 5.27
C LEU A 76 -28.59 -16.12 5.79
N ARG A 77 -28.56 -15.53 6.98
CA ARG A 77 -29.76 -15.06 7.71
C ARG A 77 -29.74 -13.56 7.99
N GLU A 78 -28.58 -12.99 8.24
CA GLU A 78 -28.43 -11.57 8.54
C GLU A 78 -27.98 -10.81 7.29
N GLY A 79 -28.78 -9.79 6.92
CA GLY A 79 -28.53 -8.90 5.79
C GLY A 79 -27.33 -7.97 5.99
N PRO A 80 -27.05 -7.12 5.00
CA PRO A 80 -25.92 -7.35 4.11
C PRO A 80 -24.56 -7.06 4.75
N TRP A 81 -23.53 -7.67 4.17
CA TRP A 81 -22.19 -7.79 4.75
C TRP A 81 -21.22 -6.77 4.13
N PRO A 82 -20.51 -5.98 4.95
CA PRO A 82 -19.67 -4.89 4.44
C PRO A 82 -18.35 -5.38 3.82
N GLY A 83 -17.91 -6.62 4.09
CA GLY A 83 -16.61 -7.15 3.71
C GLY A 83 -16.34 -7.06 2.21
N VAL A 84 -17.26 -7.53 1.39
CA VAL A 84 -17.10 -7.49 -0.08
C VAL A 84 -17.03 -6.05 -0.59
N SER A 85 -17.90 -5.17 -0.09
CA SER A 85 -17.95 -3.77 -0.51
C SER A 85 -16.68 -3.01 -0.13
N LEU A 86 -16.16 -3.25 1.08
CA LEU A 86 -14.95 -2.61 1.57
C LEU A 86 -13.68 -3.11 0.86
N VAL A 87 -13.57 -4.41 0.64
CA VAL A 87 -12.43 -4.97 -0.12
C VAL A 87 -12.43 -4.45 -1.56
N ARG A 88 -13.58 -4.43 -2.25
CA ARG A 88 -13.69 -3.83 -3.58
C ARG A 88 -13.37 -2.34 -3.60
N GLY A 89 -13.79 -1.60 -2.56
CA GLY A 89 -13.44 -0.20 -2.39
C GLY A 89 -11.93 0.01 -2.25
N TYR A 90 -11.26 -0.85 -1.47
CA TYR A 90 -9.81 -0.86 -1.34
C TYR A 90 -9.11 -1.22 -2.66
N GLU A 91 -9.55 -2.25 -3.37
CA GLU A 91 -9.00 -2.63 -4.68
C GLU A 91 -9.14 -1.50 -5.71
N SER A 92 -10.30 -0.84 -5.74
CA SER A 92 -10.53 0.33 -6.60
C SER A 92 -9.61 1.49 -6.25
N PHE A 93 -9.40 1.74 -4.95
CA PHE A 93 -8.45 2.76 -4.47
C PHE A 93 -7.00 2.42 -4.89
N VAL A 94 -6.58 1.17 -4.74
CA VAL A 94 -5.26 0.70 -5.18
C VAL A 94 -5.11 0.84 -6.69
N PHE A 95 -6.16 0.54 -7.47
CA PHE A 95 -6.15 0.73 -8.92
C PHE A 95 -6.02 2.20 -9.31
N VAL A 96 -6.70 3.12 -8.60
CA VAL A 96 -6.50 4.57 -8.80
C VAL A 96 -5.07 4.99 -8.49
N LEU A 97 -4.50 4.50 -7.38
CA LEU A 97 -3.10 4.76 -7.04
C LEU A 97 -2.12 4.21 -8.08
N PHE A 98 -2.41 3.02 -8.64
CA PHE A 98 -1.66 2.47 -9.76
C PHE A 98 -1.68 3.43 -10.95
N LEU A 99 -2.87 3.89 -11.39
CA LEU A 99 -2.99 4.83 -12.51
C LEU A 99 -2.26 6.15 -12.22
N LEU A 100 -2.41 6.70 -11.01
CA LEU A 100 -1.71 7.91 -10.61
C LEU A 100 -0.19 7.73 -10.64
N GLY A 101 0.31 6.59 -10.14
CA GLY A 101 1.73 6.23 -10.22
C GLY A 101 2.19 6.15 -11.67
N PHE A 102 1.47 5.41 -12.51
CA PHE A 102 1.75 5.26 -13.92
C PHE A 102 1.85 6.63 -14.64
N PHE A 103 0.80 7.45 -14.59
CA PHE A 103 0.77 8.72 -15.31
C PHE A 103 1.78 9.74 -14.76
N SER A 104 1.99 9.78 -13.44
CA SER A 104 3.03 10.62 -12.86
C SER A 104 4.44 10.17 -13.25
N GLY A 105 4.67 8.86 -13.39
CA GLY A 105 5.92 8.31 -13.89
C GLY A 105 6.21 8.76 -15.33
N VAL A 106 5.26 8.54 -16.24
CA VAL A 106 5.34 9.02 -17.63
C VAL A 106 5.60 10.53 -17.67
N GLY A 107 4.77 11.31 -16.99
CA GLY A 107 4.84 12.77 -17.03
C GLY A 107 6.15 13.32 -16.46
N SER A 108 6.68 12.72 -15.39
CA SER A 108 7.93 13.18 -14.79
C SER A 108 9.13 13.01 -15.72
N ILE A 109 9.22 11.90 -16.46
CA ILE A 109 10.28 11.72 -17.48
C ILE A 109 10.11 12.70 -18.63
N GLN A 110 8.89 12.94 -19.10
CA GLN A 110 8.63 13.94 -20.13
C GLN A 110 9.08 15.35 -19.71
N VAL A 111 8.92 15.70 -18.42
CA VAL A 111 9.41 16.96 -17.85
C VAL A 111 10.94 16.99 -17.84
N PHE A 112 11.60 15.93 -17.37
CA PHE A 112 13.06 15.90 -17.27
C PHE A 112 13.78 15.80 -18.62
N LEU A 113 13.21 15.08 -19.58
CA LEU A 113 13.75 14.91 -20.93
C LEU A 113 13.21 15.96 -21.91
N ARG A 114 12.65 17.08 -21.41
CA ARG A 114 12.21 18.15 -22.28
C ARG A 114 13.43 18.74 -23.00
N TYR A 115 13.47 18.55 -24.31
CA TYR A 115 14.53 19.04 -25.19
C TYR A 115 13.89 19.95 -26.25
N ASP A 116 14.43 21.15 -26.40
CA ASP A 116 13.96 22.16 -27.36
C ASP A 116 14.90 22.33 -28.56
N GLY A 117 15.97 21.52 -28.66
CA GLY A 117 16.97 21.61 -29.72
C GLY A 117 18.09 22.62 -29.46
N THR A 118 17.99 23.44 -28.42
CA THR A 118 18.95 24.52 -28.15
C THR A 118 20.00 24.14 -27.13
N GLU A 119 19.61 23.38 -26.10
CA GLU A 119 20.51 22.95 -25.04
C GLU A 119 20.43 21.45 -24.77
N PRO A 120 21.57 20.76 -24.55
CA PRO A 120 21.58 19.36 -24.15
C PRO A 120 20.77 19.11 -22.87
N VAL A 121 20.13 17.94 -22.78
CA VAL A 121 19.34 17.55 -21.61
C VAL A 121 20.27 17.30 -20.41
N ASN A 122 19.99 17.97 -19.30
CA ASN A 122 20.74 17.79 -18.07
C ASN A 122 20.34 16.48 -17.36
N VAL A 123 21.30 15.57 -17.17
CA VAL A 123 21.07 14.26 -16.54
C VAL A 123 21.08 14.33 -15.01
N ILE A 124 21.68 15.37 -14.42
CA ILE A 124 21.83 15.50 -12.96
C ILE A 124 20.48 15.47 -12.22
N PRO A 125 19.43 16.21 -12.64
CA PRO A 125 18.12 16.14 -11.99
C PRO A 125 17.49 14.75 -12.06
N ILE A 126 17.69 14.01 -13.15
CA ILE A 126 17.17 12.65 -13.32
C ILE A 126 17.83 11.71 -12.30
N ILE A 127 19.16 11.74 -12.21
CA ILE A 127 19.92 10.91 -11.25
C ILE A 127 19.59 11.30 -9.82
N ALA A 128 19.46 12.60 -9.54
CA ALA A 128 19.11 13.08 -8.21
C ALA A 128 17.72 12.62 -7.77
N PHE A 129 16.74 12.71 -8.67
CA PHE A 129 15.36 12.34 -8.36
C PHE A 129 15.14 10.82 -8.31
N TYR A 130 15.67 10.07 -9.28
CA TYR A 130 15.44 8.62 -9.37
C TYR A 130 16.46 7.77 -8.60
N GLY A 131 17.68 8.27 -8.41
CA GLY A 131 18.75 7.60 -7.68
C GLY A 131 18.88 8.11 -6.25
N PHE A 132 19.37 9.34 -6.08
CA PHE A 132 19.75 9.85 -4.76
C PHE A 132 18.58 10.01 -3.80
N LEU A 133 17.46 10.58 -4.26
CA LEU A 133 16.26 10.70 -3.43
C LEU A 133 15.74 9.32 -2.99
N GLN A 134 15.82 8.32 -3.87
CA GLN A 134 15.37 6.97 -3.55
C GLN A 134 16.26 6.31 -2.50
N ILE A 135 17.58 6.45 -2.62
CA ILE A 135 18.55 6.01 -1.61
C ILE A 135 18.28 6.72 -0.28
N LEU A 136 18.07 8.03 -0.29
CA LEU A 136 17.77 8.81 0.90
C LEU A 136 16.49 8.33 1.61
N LEU A 137 15.42 8.05 0.86
CA LEU A 137 14.17 7.51 1.40
C LEU A 137 14.33 6.12 2.00
N VAL A 138 15.12 5.24 1.37
CA VAL A 138 15.44 3.92 1.90
C VAL A 138 16.27 4.02 3.17
N LEU A 139 17.32 4.86 3.17
CA LEU A 139 18.15 5.11 4.35
C LEU A 139 17.31 5.68 5.50
N TRP A 140 16.41 6.61 5.22
CA TRP A 140 15.47 7.14 6.20
C TRP A 140 14.56 6.06 6.80
N TYR A 141 14.03 5.17 5.96
CA TYR A 141 13.21 4.04 6.42
C TYR A 141 14.02 3.07 7.29
N LEU A 142 15.23 2.70 6.87
CA LEU A 142 16.12 1.81 7.64
C LEU A 142 16.55 2.45 8.95
N LEU A 143 16.88 3.74 8.94
CA LEU A 143 17.22 4.50 10.15
C LEU A 143 16.03 4.51 11.11
N LYS A 144 14.81 4.82 10.65
CA LYS A 144 13.61 4.72 11.49
C LYS A 144 13.40 3.31 12.04
N SER A 145 13.59 2.27 11.24
CA SER A 145 13.43 0.89 11.70
C SER A 145 14.48 0.49 12.75
N SER A 146 15.73 0.90 12.57
CA SER A 146 16.84 0.62 13.49
C SER A 146 16.73 1.44 14.79
N VAL A 147 16.38 2.72 14.69
CA VAL A 147 16.17 3.59 15.84
C VAL A 147 14.85 3.27 16.56
N ALA A 148 13.78 2.83 15.87
CA ALA A 148 12.56 2.34 16.53
C ALA A 148 12.76 1.00 17.25
N ARG A 149 13.67 0.14 16.76
CA ARG A 149 14.12 -1.06 17.49
C ARG A 149 14.87 -0.69 18.78
N LEU A 150 15.69 0.35 18.74
CA LEU A 150 16.48 0.82 19.89
C LEU A 150 15.65 1.65 20.89
N PHE A 151 14.73 2.47 20.37
CA PHE A 151 13.82 3.32 21.11
C PHE A 151 12.39 2.93 20.74
N ARG A 152 11.80 2.00 21.51
CA ARG A 152 10.40 1.48 21.35
C ARG A 152 9.29 2.55 21.40
N ARG A 153 9.62 3.84 21.39
CA ARG A 153 8.72 4.97 21.64
C ARG A 153 8.85 6.15 20.66
N LEU A 154 9.63 6.06 19.59
CA LEU A 154 9.71 7.18 18.66
C LEU A 154 8.43 7.30 17.80
N PRO A 155 7.78 8.48 17.80
CA PRO A 155 6.50 8.66 17.16
C PRO A 155 6.67 8.80 15.65
N GLY A 156 6.59 7.68 14.93
CA GLY A 156 6.23 7.67 13.50
C GLY A 156 4.77 8.10 13.25
N GLY A 157 4.08 8.56 14.29
CA GLY A 157 2.64 8.68 14.38
C GLY A 157 2.02 9.82 13.58
N ALA A 158 2.76 10.83 13.10
CA ALA A 158 2.14 11.98 12.42
C ALA A 158 1.64 11.63 11.01
N LEU A 159 2.49 11.04 10.17
CA LEU A 159 2.10 10.58 8.83
C LEU A 159 1.08 9.43 8.93
N ILE A 160 1.29 8.53 9.89
CA ILE A 160 0.35 7.43 10.19
C ILE A 160 -1.00 7.99 10.66
N ALA A 161 -1.02 9.00 11.53
CA ALA A 161 -2.24 9.63 12.01
C ALA A 161 -2.95 10.40 10.90
N LEU A 162 -2.20 11.04 9.99
CA LEU A 162 -2.74 11.73 8.82
C LEU A 162 -3.39 10.74 7.85
N LEU A 163 -2.69 9.67 7.48
CA LEU A 163 -3.25 8.62 6.63
C LEU A 163 -4.45 7.93 7.27
N ARG A 164 -4.40 7.73 8.60
CA ARG A 164 -5.52 7.22 9.40
C ARG A 164 -6.73 8.15 9.36
N ASP A 165 -6.53 9.45 9.54
CA ASP A 165 -7.61 10.46 9.55
C ASP A 165 -8.19 10.65 8.15
N LEU A 166 -7.35 10.66 7.10
CA LEU A 166 -7.80 10.70 5.71
C LEU A 166 -8.59 9.45 5.34
N GLY A 167 -8.13 8.26 5.73
CA GLY A 167 -8.84 7.00 5.53
C GLY A 167 -10.20 6.99 6.23
N ALA A 168 -10.24 7.39 7.50
CA ALA A 168 -11.48 7.48 8.28
C ALA A 168 -12.47 8.50 7.67
N ARG A 169 -12.00 9.68 7.24
CA ARG A 169 -12.82 10.70 6.56
C ARG A 169 -13.31 10.22 5.20
N PHE A 170 -12.49 9.49 4.45
CA PHE A 170 -12.89 8.91 3.16
C PHE A 170 -14.00 7.87 3.32
N LEU A 171 -13.86 6.98 4.32
CA LEU A 171 -14.88 5.99 4.69
C LEU A 171 -16.17 6.68 5.19
N ALA A 172 -16.05 7.69 6.04
CA ALA A 172 -17.19 8.43 6.58
C ALA A 172 -17.96 9.26 5.53
N ARG A 173 -17.27 9.79 4.50
CA ARG A 173 -17.88 10.55 3.40
C ARG A 173 -18.55 9.69 2.34
N ARG A 174 -18.39 8.37 2.41
CA ARG A 174 -19.02 7.42 1.49
C ARG A 174 -19.90 6.44 2.28
N PRO A 175 -20.98 6.92 2.93
CA PRO A 175 -21.89 6.06 3.68
C PRO A 175 -22.51 4.98 2.78
N HIS A 176 -22.55 5.19 1.46
CA HIS A 176 -23.00 4.20 0.48
C HIS A 176 -22.11 2.93 0.42
N LEU A 177 -20.82 3.00 0.77
CA LEU A 177 -19.95 1.81 0.90
C LEU A 177 -20.35 0.93 2.08
N PHE A 178 -21.00 1.53 3.08
CA PHE A 178 -21.61 0.89 4.25
C PHE A 178 -23.14 0.86 4.17
N SER A 179 -23.73 1.29 3.05
CA SER A 179 -25.19 1.38 2.83
C SER A 179 -25.75 0.02 2.47
N THR A 180 -25.47 -0.91 3.35
CA THR A 180 -26.38 -1.98 3.66
C THR A 180 -27.40 -1.36 4.59
N GLN A 181 -28.68 -1.34 4.20
CA GLN A 181 -29.84 -0.66 4.80
C GLN A 181 -29.99 -0.69 6.35
N ASN A 182 -29.15 -1.45 7.07
CA ASN A 182 -29.23 -1.72 8.51
C ASN A 182 -27.95 -1.41 9.31
N PHE A 183 -26.92 -0.79 8.72
CA PHE A 183 -25.70 -0.45 9.48
C PHE A 183 -25.85 0.93 10.14
N ASP A 184 -26.52 0.96 11.30
CA ASP A 184 -26.70 2.18 12.11
C ASP A 184 -25.36 2.88 12.38
N SER A 185 -25.37 4.22 12.36
CA SER A 185 -24.27 5.12 12.70
C SER A 185 -23.53 4.73 13.99
N ARG A 186 -24.25 4.25 15.01
CA ARG A 186 -23.66 3.76 16.27
C ARG A 186 -22.81 2.51 16.05
N ILE A 187 -23.34 1.55 15.30
CA ILE A 187 -22.65 0.29 14.96
C ILE A 187 -21.45 0.58 14.05
N GLN A 188 -21.57 1.52 13.11
CA GLN A 188 -20.44 1.98 12.28
C GLN A 188 -19.30 2.54 13.13
N ALA A 189 -19.61 3.39 14.11
CA ALA A 189 -18.60 3.97 14.99
C ALA A 189 -17.88 2.90 15.83
N VAL A 190 -18.61 1.93 16.39
CA VAL A 190 -18.04 0.78 17.12
C VAL A 190 -17.17 -0.07 16.20
N PHE A 191 -17.65 -0.39 14.99
CA PHE A 191 -16.90 -1.16 13.99
C PHE A 191 -15.58 -0.47 13.62
N LEU A 192 -15.62 0.81 13.25
CA LEU A 192 -14.42 1.57 12.86
C LEU A 192 -13.42 1.69 14.01
N ARG A 193 -13.91 1.87 15.24
CA ARG A 193 -13.07 1.88 16.44
C ARG A 193 -12.39 0.52 16.65
N ARG A 194 -13.14 -0.58 16.56
CA ARG A 194 -12.58 -1.94 16.72
C ARG A 194 -11.56 -2.26 15.63
N LEU A 195 -11.87 -1.96 14.38
CA LEU A 195 -10.96 -2.18 13.26
C LEU A 195 -9.66 -1.39 13.43
N LYS A 196 -9.76 -0.15 13.93
CA LYS A 196 -8.59 0.68 14.26
C LYS A 196 -7.80 0.13 15.45
N ASP A 197 -8.46 -0.19 16.56
CA ASP A 197 -7.79 -0.51 17.83
C ASP A 197 -7.18 -1.92 17.80
N VAL A 198 -7.90 -2.89 17.21
CA VAL A 198 -7.48 -4.30 17.14
C VAL A 198 -6.60 -4.57 15.92
N HIS A 199 -6.97 -4.01 14.75
CA HIS A 199 -6.34 -4.35 13.46
C HIS A 199 -5.48 -3.21 12.87
N SER A 200 -4.98 -2.30 13.71
CA SER A 200 -4.11 -1.18 13.29
C SER A 200 -2.92 -1.61 12.45
N SER A 201 -2.25 -2.71 12.82
CA SER A 201 -1.09 -3.24 12.10
C SER A 201 -1.46 -3.71 10.69
N LEU A 202 -2.62 -4.35 10.53
CA LEU A 202 -3.14 -4.79 9.24
C LEU A 202 -3.52 -3.60 8.36
N LEU A 203 -4.19 -2.59 8.92
CA LEU A 203 -4.54 -1.36 8.20
C LEU A 203 -3.27 -0.63 7.71
N LEU A 204 -2.24 -0.56 8.56
CA LEU A 204 -0.94 0.00 8.20
C LEU A 204 -0.25 -0.82 7.11
N ALA A 205 -0.26 -2.15 7.20
CA ALA A 205 0.29 -3.01 6.18
C ALA A 205 -0.43 -2.84 4.83
N LYS A 206 -1.76 -2.70 4.83
CA LYS A 206 -2.57 -2.45 3.63
C LYS A 206 -2.34 -1.05 3.05
N ALA A 207 -2.19 -0.04 3.89
CA ALA A 207 -1.80 1.29 3.44
C ALA A 207 -0.40 1.26 2.80
N TRP A 208 0.56 0.60 3.46
CA TRP A 208 1.92 0.41 2.94
C TRP A 208 1.92 -0.31 1.60
N GLN A 209 1.19 -1.42 1.47
CA GLN A 209 1.01 -2.15 0.21
C GLN A 209 0.51 -1.22 -0.91
N SER A 210 -0.43 -0.33 -0.61
CA SER A 210 -0.99 0.62 -1.59
C SER A 210 0.06 1.62 -2.08
N PHE A 211 0.92 2.13 -1.18
CA PHE A 211 2.05 2.99 -1.56
C PHE A 211 3.10 2.24 -2.40
N GLN A 212 3.32 0.96 -2.12
CA GLN A 212 4.23 0.15 -2.93
C GLN A 212 3.69 -0.06 -4.35
N VAL A 213 2.38 -0.26 -4.52
CA VAL A 213 1.76 -0.34 -5.85
C VAL A 213 1.94 0.98 -6.62
N PHE A 214 1.69 2.12 -5.99
CA PHE A 214 1.95 3.44 -6.58
C PHE A 214 3.42 3.56 -7.00
N GLY A 215 4.36 3.29 -6.08
CA GLY A 215 5.79 3.45 -6.32
C GLY A 215 6.33 2.52 -7.41
N LEU A 216 5.89 1.26 -7.42
CA LEU A 216 6.25 0.30 -8.46
C LEU A 216 5.73 0.74 -9.83
N SER A 217 4.46 1.13 -9.89
CA SER A 217 3.86 1.61 -11.14
C SER A 217 4.55 2.88 -11.67
N PHE A 218 4.87 3.81 -10.77
CA PHE A 218 5.64 5.01 -11.08
C PHE A 218 6.99 4.66 -11.71
N HIS A 219 7.80 3.84 -11.02
CA HIS A 219 9.14 3.50 -11.50
C HIS A 219 9.13 2.71 -12.80
N LEU A 220 8.21 1.75 -12.96
CA LEU A 220 8.09 1.00 -14.21
C LEU A 220 7.66 1.88 -15.38
N ALA A 221 6.69 2.77 -15.16
CA ALA A 221 6.24 3.70 -16.18
C ALA A 221 7.33 4.71 -16.57
N SER A 222 8.04 5.27 -15.57
CA SER A 222 9.19 6.14 -15.80
C SER A 222 10.28 5.45 -16.60
N LEU A 223 10.71 4.25 -16.18
CA LEU A 223 11.74 3.50 -16.88
C LEU A 223 11.33 3.18 -18.32
N GLY A 224 10.11 2.68 -18.53
CA GLY A 224 9.58 2.40 -19.86
C GLY A 224 9.55 3.66 -20.74
N THR A 225 9.08 4.78 -20.20
CA THR A 225 9.02 6.06 -20.91
C THR A 225 10.42 6.57 -21.27
N PHE A 226 11.36 6.50 -20.32
CA PHE A 226 12.75 6.91 -20.52
C PHE A 226 13.41 6.10 -21.64
N LEU A 227 13.27 4.77 -21.61
CA LEU A 227 13.81 3.88 -22.63
C LEU A 227 13.20 4.15 -24.01
N LEU A 228 11.88 4.31 -24.08
CA LEU A 228 11.21 4.65 -25.35
C LEU A 228 11.67 6.00 -25.87
N MET A 229 11.76 7.01 -25.01
CA MET A 229 12.18 8.35 -25.41
C MET A 229 13.61 8.34 -25.96
N ILE A 230 14.55 7.66 -25.31
CA ILE A 230 15.93 7.55 -25.80
C ILE A 230 16.03 6.69 -27.06
N ALA A 231 15.19 5.67 -27.21
CA ALA A 231 15.19 4.83 -28.41
C ALA A 231 14.71 5.57 -29.67
N PHE A 232 13.75 6.49 -29.51
CA PHE A 232 13.11 7.19 -30.64
C PHE A 232 13.58 8.64 -30.85
N ASN A 233 14.28 9.23 -29.88
CA ASN A 233 14.77 10.60 -29.98
C ASN A 233 16.28 10.64 -29.74
N ASP A 234 16.96 11.43 -30.56
CA ASP A 234 18.39 11.69 -30.41
C ASP A 234 18.60 12.75 -29.32
N TYR A 235 18.72 12.29 -28.07
CA TYR A 235 19.01 13.17 -26.94
C TYR A 235 20.51 13.38 -26.79
N THR A 236 20.96 14.62 -26.93
CA THR A 236 22.28 15.02 -26.45
C THR A 236 22.20 15.24 -24.95
N PHE A 237 22.87 14.38 -24.18
CA PHE A 237 22.95 14.51 -22.72
C PHE A 237 24.15 15.35 -22.30
N ALA A 238 23.96 16.17 -21.26
CA ALA A 238 25.06 16.90 -20.62
C ALA A 238 25.10 16.69 -19.10
N TRP A 239 26.33 16.67 -18.58
CA TRP A 239 26.65 16.64 -17.16
C TRP A 239 26.93 18.07 -16.69
N ARG A 240 25.89 18.90 -16.60
CA ARG A 240 26.00 20.29 -16.11
C ARG A 240 25.42 20.38 -14.70
N THR A 241 26.25 20.64 -13.70
CA THR A 241 25.75 21.03 -12.37
C THR A 241 25.58 22.54 -12.35
N THR A 242 24.49 23.05 -11.77
CA THR A 242 24.41 24.48 -11.41
C THR A 242 25.26 24.82 -10.19
N LEU A 243 25.72 23.79 -9.48
CA LEU A 243 26.66 23.89 -8.37
C LEU A 243 28.06 24.14 -8.96
N GLN A 244 28.58 25.36 -8.81
CA GLN A 244 29.99 25.67 -9.06
C GLN A 244 30.82 25.07 -7.92
N LEU A 245 31.20 23.81 -8.07
CA LEU A 245 32.10 23.14 -7.13
C LEU A 245 33.54 23.44 -7.51
N GLU A 246 34.34 23.87 -6.55
CA GLU A 246 35.79 23.93 -6.70
C GLU A 246 36.34 22.53 -7.01
N ALA A 247 37.27 22.43 -7.96
CA ALA A 247 37.82 21.15 -8.43
C ALA A 247 38.36 20.27 -7.29
N GLY A 248 38.97 20.90 -6.27
CA GLY A 248 39.46 20.20 -5.09
C GLY A 248 38.35 19.56 -4.25
N LEU A 249 37.22 20.23 -4.06
CA LEU A 249 36.07 19.67 -3.33
C LEU A 249 35.44 18.51 -4.11
N PHE A 250 35.32 18.65 -5.44
CA PHE A 250 34.81 17.59 -6.29
C PHE A 250 35.70 16.34 -6.23
N HIS A 251 37.02 16.50 -6.33
CA HIS A 251 37.98 15.41 -6.18
C HIS A 251 37.86 14.71 -4.82
N GLN A 252 37.73 15.45 -3.72
CA GLN A 252 37.56 14.87 -2.38
C GLN A 252 36.29 14.02 -2.27
N ILE A 253 35.17 14.52 -2.80
CA ILE A 253 33.89 13.78 -2.77
C ILE A 253 34.01 12.51 -3.60
N VAL A 254 34.49 12.60 -4.84
CA VAL A 254 34.58 11.45 -5.74
C VAL A 254 35.59 10.42 -5.22
N SER A 255 36.75 10.84 -4.71
CA SER A 255 37.74 9.95 -4.08
C SER A 255 37.11 9.23 -2.87
N THR A 256 36.37 9.94 -2.02
CA THR A 256 35.69 9.36 -0.86
C THR A 256 34.62 8.34 -1.26
N LEU A 257 33.84 8.63 -2.32
CA LEU A 257 32.83 7.70 -2.84
C LEU A 257 33.46 6.49 -3.55
N SER A 258 34.66 6.64 -4.11
CA SER A 258 35.38 5.57 -4.81
C SER A 258 36.12 4.61 -3.88
N LEU A 259 36.46 5.03 -2.66
CA LEU A 259 37.18 4.24 -1.64
C LEU A 259 36.69 2.79 -1.46
N PRO A 260 35.38 2.49 -1.34
CA PRO A 260 34.90 1.10 -1.22
C PRO A 260 35.16 0.24 -2.46
N PHE A 261 35.50 0.85 -3.60
CA PHE A 261 35.80 0.18 -4.88
C PHE A 261 37.27 0.35 -5.30
N ALA A 262 38.07 1.13 -4.59
CA ALA A 262 39.46 1.44 -4.95
C ALA A 262 40.35 0.18 -4.98
N TRP A 263 39.98 -0.88 -4.27
CA TRP A 263 40.68 -2.17 -4.30
C TRP A 263 40.45 -2.98 -5.59
N LEU A 264 39.42 -2.67 -6.39
CA LEU A 264 39.14 -3.38 -7.63
C LEU A 264 40.06 -2.95 -8.77
N SER A 265 40.38 -1.67 -8.86
CA SER A 265 41.24 -1.12 -9.91
C SER A 265 41.64 0.32 -9.59
N GLU A 266 42.86 0.70 -9.96
CA GLU A 266 43.31 2.10 -9.93
C GLU A 266 42.46 3.00 -10.86
N LEU A 267 41.86 2.45 -11.91
CA LEU A 267 40.94 3.18 -12.81
C LEU A 267 39.65 3.63 -12.12
N LEU A 268 39.29 3.01 -10.99
CA LEU A 268 38.10 3.34 -10.22
C LEU A 268 38.35 4.42 -9.18
N HIS A 269 39.60 4.83 -8.98
CA HIS A 269 39.99 5.91 -8.08
C HIS A 269 40.51 7.11 -8.88
N PRO A 270 39.70 8.16 -9.09
CA PRO A 270 40.09 9.26 -9.97
C PRO A 270 41.26 10.06 -9.40
N SER A 271 42.18 10.47 -10.29
CA SER A 271 43.25 11.41 -9.96
C SER A 271 42.75 12.85 -10.10
N LEU A 272 43.36 13.78 -9.37
CA LEU A 272 43.07 15.22 -9.47
C LEU A 272 43.27 15.74 -10.91
N SER A 273 44.31 15.24 -11.59
CA SER A 273 44.62 15.60 -12.98
C SER A 273 43.52 15.24 -13.98
N LEU A 274 42.70 14.23 -13.68
CA LEU A 274 41.56 13.82 -14.52
C LEU A 274 40.35 14.74 -14.33
N ILE A 275 40.29 15.47 -13.22
CA ILE A 275 39.19 16.38 -12.86
C ILE A 275 39.46 17.81 -13.32
N GLU A 276 40.75 18.18 -13.42
CA GLU A 276 41.19 19.51 -13.87
C GLU A 276 41.34 19.63 -15.40
N SER A 277 41.34 18.52 -16.14
CA SER A 277 41.41 18.45 -17.60
C SER A 277 40.06 18.67 -18.27
#